data_AF-A0A067DBM9-F1
#
_entry.id   AF-A0A067DBM9-F1
#
_cell.length_a   1.000
_cell.length_b   1.000
_cell.length_c   1.000
_cell.angle_alpha   90.00
_cell.angle_beta   90.00
_cell.angle_gamma   90.00
#
_symmetry.space_group_name_H-M   'P 1'
#
loop_
_entity.id
_entity.type
_entity.pdbx_description
1 polymer ?
#
loop_
_entity_poly.entity_id
_entity_poly.type
_entity_poly.pdbx_seq_one_letter_code
_entity_poly.pdbx_strand_id
1 'polypeptide(L)'
;ECGHVKELGFVWLKHKQKKKHKFENVVVWFDTEVTAYFERNKIKNLTGVKAKEFLIWISLCEIYVNGSSPNGSITFKTPAGLS
;
A
#
# COMPACT_ATOMS: atom_id res chain seq x y z
N GLU A 1 -17.04 1.78 1.38
CA GLU A 1 -17.21 2.05 -0.07
C GLU A 1 -15.86 1.91 -0.74
N CYS A 2 -15.81 1.52 -2.00
CA CYS A 2 -14.59 1.56 -2.81
C CYS A 2 -14.95 1.96 -4.24
N GLY A 3 -13.97 2.42 -4.99
CA GLY A 3 -14.14 2.74 -6.40
C GLY A 3 -12.81 2.85 -7.12
N HIS A 4 -12.88 2.95 -8.44
CA HIS A 4 -11.72 3.15 -9.28
C HIS A 4 -12.05 3.95 -10.54
N VAL A 5 -11.09 4.74 -11.00
CA VAL A 5 -11.10 5.39 -12.32
C VAL A 5 -10.16 4.60 -13.21
N LYS A 6 -10.73 3.74 -14.07
CA LYS A 6 -9.96 2.79 -14.89
C LYS A 6 -8.90 3.47 -15.76
N GLU A 7 -9.23 4.61 -16.37
CA GLU A 7 -8.34 5.36 -17.26
C GLU A 7 -7.09 5.89 -16.54
N LEU A 8 -7.27 6.35 -15.30
CA LEU A 8 -6.17 6.90 -14.50
C LEU A 8 -5.45 5.84 -13.65
N GLY A 9 -6.00 4.62 -13.56
CA GLY A 9 -5.58 3.62 -12.59
C GLY A 9 -5.81 4.03 -11.13
N PHE A 10 -6.55 5.13 -10.89
CA PHE A 10 -6.79 5.65 -9.54
C PHE A 10 -7.80 4.75 -8.81
N VAL A 11 -7.51 4.39 -7.57
CA VAL A 11 -8.38 3.61 -6.70
C VAL A 11 -8.53 4.28 -5.35
N TRP A 12 -9.70 4.11 -4.74
CA TRP A 12 -9.92 4.53 -3.37
C TRP A 12 -10.76 3.51 -2.58
N LEU A 13 -10.51 3.47 -1.28
CA LEU A 13 -11.22 2.65 -0.32
C LEU A 13 -11.56 3.50 0.90
N LYS A 14 -12.85 3.49 1.28
CA LYS A 14 -13.39 4.20 2.42
C LYS A 14 -13.96 3.22 3.44
N HIS A 15 -13.35 3.19 4.62
CA HIS A 15 -13.80 2.42 5.78
C HIS A 15 -14.59 3.32 6.75
N LYS A 16 -15.51 2.71 7.51
CA LYS A 16 -16.21 3.41 8.61
C LYS A 16 -15.27 3.82 9.75
N GLN A 17 -14.21 3.04 9.97
CA GLN A 17 -13.21 3.25 11.01
C GLN A 17 -11.86 2.74 10.54
N LYS A 18 -10.78 3.19 11.18
CA LYS A 18 -9.44 2.69 10.94
C LYS A 18 -9.38 1.18 11.23
N LYS A 19 -8.61 0.43 10.44
CA LYS A 19 -8.54 -1.03 10.54
C LYS A 19 -7.09 -1.49 10.61
N LYS A 20 -6.77 -2.26 11.65
CA LYS A 20 -5.52 -3.01 11.74
C LYS A 20 -5.72 -4.40 11.11
N HIS A 21 -4.78 -4.82 10.29
CA HIS A 21 -4.75 -6.16 9.72
C HIS A 21 -3.38 -6.79 9.94
N LYS A 22 -3.35 -8.09 10.17
CA LYS A 22 -2.11 -8.88 10.31
C LYS A 22 -2.05 -9.83 9.12
N PHE A 23 -1.11 -9.59 8.22
CA PHE A 23 -0.69 -10.57 7.22
C PHE A 23 0.35 -11.52 7.84
N GLU A 24 0.75 -12.55 7.10
CA GLU A 24 1.73 -13.55 7.56
C GLU A 24 3.03 -12.90 8.06
N ASN A 25 3.58 -11.96 7.27
CA ASN A 25 4.88 -11.35 7.53
C ASN A 25 4.84 -9.87 7.93
N VAL A 26 3.67 -9.23 7.94
CA VAL A 26 3.58 -7.77 8.23
C VAL A 26 2.25 -7.42 8.88
N VAL A 27 2.28 -6.45 9.81
CA VAL A 27 1.07 -5.85 10.37
C VAL A 27 0.85 -4.49 9.72
N VAL A 28 -0.34 -4.26 9.20
CA VAL A 28 -0.69 -3.05 8.46
C VAL A 28 -1.85 -2.33 9.15
N TRP A 29 -1.78 -1.02 9.16
CA TRP A 29 -2.83 -0.11 9.59
C TRP A 29 -3.40 0.61 8.37
N PHE A 30 -4.70 0.51 8.19
CA PHE A 30 -5.47 1.24 7.19
C PHE A 30 -6.23 2.38 7.88
N ASP A 31 -6.10 3.58 7.34
CA ASP A 31 -6.94 4.71 7.72
C ASP A 31 -8.36 4.56 7.16
N THR A 32 -9.23 5.52 7.48
CA THR A 32 -10.61 5.56 7.00
C THR A 32 -10.71 5.84 5.51
N GLU A 33 -9.69 6.46 4.93
CA GLU A 33 -9.56 6.71 3.50
C GLU A 33 -8.18 6.25 3.05
N VAL A 34 -8.16 5.43 2.01
CA VAL A 34 -6.96 4.91 1.35
C VAL A 34 -7.08 5.24 -0.12
N THR A 35 -6.06 5.85 -0.69
CA THR A 35 -6.00 6.17 -2.12
C THR A 35 -4.69 5.70 -2.71
N ALA A 36 -4.70 5.37 -4.00
CA ALA A 36 -3.51 4.95 -4.74
C ALA A 36 -3.73 5.01 -6.25
N TYR A 37 -2.63 4.91 -7.01
CA TYR A 37 -2.63 4.71 -8.44
C TYR A 37 -2.03 3.35 -8.75
N PHE A 38 -2.76 2.53 -9.50
CA PHE A 38 -2.35 1.18 -9.89
C PHE A 38 -1.78 1.21 -11.31
N GLU A 39 -0.57 0.70 -11.41
CA GLU A 39 0.15 0.44 -12.65
C GLU A 39 0.51 -1.05 -12.71
N ARG A 40 1.00 -1.51 -13.86
CA ARG A 40 1.48 -2.89 -13.98
C ARG A 40 2.61 -3.14 -12.98
N ASN A 41 2.39 -4.11 -12.08
CA ASN A 41 3.32 -4.52 -11.02
C ASN A 41 3.70 -3.42 -10.00
N LYS A 42 2.93 -2.33 -9.93
CA LYS A 42 3.28 -1.17 -9.11
C LYS A 42 2.06 -0.41 -8.62
N ILE A 43 2.11 0.03 -7.37
CA ILE A 43 1.16 0.93 -6.72
C ILE A 43 1.94 2.20 -6.36
N LYS A 44 1.45 3.36 -6.80
CA LYS A 44 2.06 4.68 -6.55
C LYS A 44 1.14 5.59 -5.76
N ASN A 45 1.74 6.61 -5.14
CA ASN A 45 1.06 7.62 -4.32
C ASN A 45 0.07 6.99 -3.34
N LEU A 46 0.47 5.88 -2.73
CA LEU A 46 -0.33 5.19 -1.72
C LEU A 46 -0.47 6.09 -0.50
N THR A 47 -1.71 6.27 -0.04
CA THR A 47 -2.02 7.02 1.18
C THR A 47 -2.90 6.19 2.12
N GLY A 48 -2.90 6.55 3.41
CA GLY A 48 -3.75 5.88 4.40
C GLY A 48 -3.32 4.47 4.78
N VAL A 49 -2.09 4.06 4.43
CA VAL A 49 -1.52 2.75 4.78
C VAL A 49 -0.22 2.93 5.55
N LYS A 50 -0.11 2.25 6.70
CA LYS A 50 1.13 2.18 7.49
C LYS A 50 1.48 0.72 7.78
N ALA A 51 2.74 0.34 7.59
CA ALA A 51 3.25 -0.95 8.04
C ALA A 51 3.91 -0.79 9.42
N LYS A 52 3.81 -1.83 10.25
CA LYS A 52 4.55 -1.91 11.50
C LYS A 52 5.92 -2.52 11.21
N GLU A 53 6.96 -1.78 11.53
CA GLU A 53 8.35 -2.21 11.44
C GLU A 53 8.98 -2.07 12.84
N PHE A 54 9.49 -3.16 13.40
CA PHE A 54 9.87 -3.27 14.81
C PHE A 54 8.80 -2.70 15.78
N LEU A 55 9.02 -1.50 16.31
CA LEU A 55 8.16 -0.80 17.27
C LEU A 55 7.45 0.42 16.69
N ILE A 56 7.75 0.81 15.44
CA ILE A 56 7.24 2.03 14.81
C ILE A 56 6.25 1.73 13.67
N TRP A 57 5.34 2.67 13.42
CA TRP A 57 4.44 2.64 12.27
C TRP A 57 4.99 3.52 11.17
N ILE A 58 5.28 2.93 10.02
CA ILE A 58 5.88 3.60 8.89
C ILE A 58 4.84 3.72 7.77
N SER A 59 4.61 4.95 7.29
CA SER A 59 3.73 5.19 6.16
C SER A 59 4.34 4.63 4.87
N LEU A 60 3.50 4.01 4.04
CA LEU A 60 3.88 3.48 2.74
C LEU A 60 3.40 4.41 1.63
N CYS A 61 4.24 4.69 0.64
CA CYS A 61 3.88 5.54 -0.50
C CYS A 61 3.96 4.81 -1.85
N GLU A 62 4.71 3.72 -1.95
CA GLU A 62 4.84 2.93 -3.18
C GLU A 62 5.00 1.45 -2.81
N ILE A 63 4.38 0.57 -3.61
CA ILE A 63 4.53 -0.88 -3.52
C ILE A 63 4.82 -1.39 -4.92
N TYR A 64 5.81 -2.25 -5.10
CA TYR A 64 6.11 -2.80 -6.42
C TYR A 64 6.73 -4.19 -6.33
N VAL A 65 6.62 -4.94 -7.41
CA VAL A 65 7.23 -6.27 -7.54
C VAL A 65 8.59 -6.11 -8.24
N ASN A 66 9.65 -6.59 -7.59
CA ASN A 66 10.98 -6.67 -8.18
C ASN A 66 11.10 -7.92 -9.06
N GLY A 67 11.63 -7.72 -10.27
CA GLY A 67 11.94 -8.79 -11.20
C GLY A 67 10.75 -9.22 -12.08
N SER A 68 11.07 -9.83 -13.21
CA SER A 68 10.10 -10.27 -14.23
C SER A 68 9.61 -11.72 -14.02
N SER A 69 10.01 -12.36 -12.91
CA SER A 69 9.71 -13.76 -12.62
C SER A 69 8.43 -13.91 -11.80
N PRO A 70 7.69 -15.03 -11.92
CA PRO A 70 6.54 -15.36 -11.06
C PRO A 70 6.83 -15.31 -9.56
N ASN A 71 8.10 -15.41 -9.16
CA ASN A 71 8.57 -15.38 -7.77
C ASN A 71 9.16 -14.01 -7.36
N GLY A 72 8.81 -12.93 -8.07
CA GLY A 72 9.32 -11.59 -7.79
C GLY A 72 9.04 -11.16 -6.35
N SER A 73 10.01 -10.52 -5.69
CA SER A 73 9.85 -10.03 -4.32
C SER A 73 9.00 -8.75 -4.30
N ILE A 74 8.11 -8.60 -3.34
CA ILE A 74 7.36 -7.35 -3.13
C ILE A 74 8.23 -6.39 -2.29
N THR A 75 8.36 -5.15 -2.74
CA THR A 75 9.06 -4.08 -2.03
C THR A 75 8.12 -2.95 -1.68
N PHE A 76 8.28 -2.39 -0.48
CA PHE A 76 7.46 -1.32 0.08
C PHE A 76 8.33 -0.10 0.32
N LYS A 77 8.05 1.02 -0.36
CA LYS A 77 8.75 2.27 -0.09
C LYS A 77 8.00 3.17 0.87
N THR A 78 8.79 3.90 1.62
CA THR A 78 8.37 4.92 2.56
C THR A 78 8.60 6.32 1.96
N PRO A 79 7.87 7.36 2.41
CA PRO A 79 8.13 8.74 2.00
C PRO A 79 9.57 9.22 2.29
N ALA A 80 10.27 8.58 3.22
CA ALA A 80 11.66 8.90 3.58
C ALA A 80 12.69 8.20 2.67
N GLY A 81 12.26 7.44 1.65
CA GLY A 81 13.16 6.78 0.70
C GLY A 81 13.65 5.39 1.12
N LEU A 82 13.25 4.88 2.28
CA LEU A 82 13.51 3.50 2.71
C LEU A 82 12.66 2.51 1.88
N SER A 83 13.22 1.35 1.52
CA SER A 83 12.60 0.30 0.69
C SER A 83 12.88 -1.11 1.18
#